data_AF-A0A161V1Q3-F1
#
_entry.id   AF-A0A161V1Q3-F1
#
_cell.length_a   1.000
_cell.length_b   1.000
_cell.length_c   1.000
_cell.angle_alpha   90.00
_cell.angle_beta   90.00
_cell.angle_gamma   90.00
#
_symmetry.space_group_name_H-M   'P 1'
#
loop_
_entity.id
_entity.type
_entity.pdbx_description
1 polymer ?
#
loop_
_entity_poly.entity_id
_entity_poly.type
_entity_poly.pdbx_seq_one_letter_code
_entity_poly.pdbx_strand_id
1 'polypeptide(L)'
;MTNLDQETVGTQRRPTGMTGMAGGGFYDANSAPQWEQIAAVLPWLEDTLSSLPLEKSSGPVTFADFGCSEGRNSISVMRHLIGKTMQQTDRPFLTIHSDLPTNDYSKLFLGLRPDGQSTFGSQRVSSAAVGGSMYDQLLPADSVHVATTFNSIGYLSERPLDKLPGYVLPNGPGKRRANGHVTEKESKIFAKQAEDDMAAFLTARANELVSGGKLMVQVFGCTNELRTCDGLFDLLNDALLAHVKLGNISSQVYERYYQPVYFRSLEELTSPLTNSAYNLAGLYTLDRTESYEVPVPFVEAYKQDKDLDRYATNYVNFFRAFTQAVLRGNLPDTPSKANLLDQIYKTAETLLKTTPEDYSFRNISVAMLLTRK
;
A
#
# COMPACT_ATOMS: atom_id res chain seq x y z
N MET A 1 22.97 -38.17 -31.52
CA MET A 1 22.63 -36.73 -31.47
C MET A 1 21.12 -36.63 -31.40
N THR A 2 20.58 -36.49 -30.21
CA THR A 2 19.15 -36.26 -29.97
C THR A 2 19.10 -35.07 -29.03
N ASN A 3 18.90 -33.88 -29.61
CA ASN A 3 18.60 -32.68 -28.85
C ASN A 3 17.20 -32.86 -28.26
N LEU A 4 17.14 -32.92 -26.94
CA LEU A 4 15.95 -32.66 -26.17
C LEU A 4 15.85 -31.14 -26.06
N ASP A 5 14.92 -30.54 -26.81
CA ASP A 5 14.47 -29.18 -26.57
C ASP A 5 13.79 -29.14 -25.20
N GLN A 6 14.52 -28.63 -24.21
CA GLN A 6 13.93 -28.15 -22.97
C GLN A 6 13.17 -26.87 -23.31
N GLU A 7 11.85 -26.97 -23.43
CA GLU A 7 10.96 -25.82 -23.30
C GLU A 7 11.12 -25.24 -21.88
N THR A 8 12.04 -24.27 -21.75
CA THR A 8 11.99 -23.32 -20.64
C THR A 8 10.71 -22.52 -20.81
N VAL A 9 9.65 -22.92 -20.10
CA VAL A 9 8.50 -22.05 -19.81
C VAL A 9 9.02 -20.91 -18.94
N GLY A 10 9.56 -19.88 -19.59
CA GLY A 10 9.82 -18.61 -18.93
C GLY A 10 8.47 -18.04 -18.51
N THR A 11 8.14 -18.10 -17.23
CA THR A 11 7.04 -17.33 -16.66
C THR A 11 7.41 -15.85 -16.79
N GLN A 12 7.02 -15.25 -17.91
CA GLN A 12 7.09 -13.81 -18.10
C GLN A 12 6.26 -13.16 -16.99
N ARG A 13 6.92 -12.39 -16.12
CA ARG A 13 6.29 -11.61 -15.07
C ARG A 13 5.22 -10.71 -15.70
N ARG A 14 3.97 -10.83 -15.27
CA ARG A 14 2.89 -9.99 -15.80
C ARG A 14 2.89 -8.66 -15.07
N PRO A 15 3.03 -7.52 -15.78
CA PRO A 15 2.99 -6.22 -15.15
C PRO A 15 1.65 -6.03 -14.45
N THR A 16 1.69 -5.43 -13.27
CA THR A 16 0.50 -5.24 -12.43
C THR A 16 -0.51 -4.27 -13.04
N GLY A 17 -0.05 -3.47 -14.01
CA GLY A 17 -0.79 -2.29 -14.48
C GLY A 17 -0.84 -1.17 -13.44
N MET A 18 -0.13 -1.33 -12.31
CA MET A 18 -0.02 -0.26 -11.33
C MET A 18 0.86 0.86 -11.87
N THR A 19 0.36 2.07 -11.66
CA THR A 19 1.13 3.29 -11.79
C THR A 19 1.25 3.93 -10.41
N GLY A 20 1.79 5.15 -10.33
CA GLY A 20 1.51 6.00 -9.16
C GLY A 20 -0.01 6.10 -8.91
N MET A 21 -0.36 6.45 -7.67
CA MET A 21 -1.75 6.68 -7.26
C MET A 21 -2.39 7.82 -8.07
N ALA A 22 -3.68 8.10 -7.82
CA ALA A 22 -4.36 9.25 -8.40
C ALA A 22 -3.55 10.56 -8.23
N GLY A 23 -2.94 11.01 -9.32
CA GLY A 23 -2.05 12.17 -9.31
C GLY A 23 -2.77 13.51 -9.18
N GLY A 24 -1.98 14.58 -9.13
CA GLY A 24 -2.48 15.96 -9.09
C GLY A 24 -2.93 16.40 -7.69
N GLY A 25 -2.51 15.72 -6.62
CA GLY A 25 -2.94 16.00 -5.25
C GLY A 25 -4.22 15.26 -4.84
N PHE A 26 -4.82 14.46 -5.73
CA PHE A 26 -6.08 13.78 -5.43
C PHE A 26 -5.88 12.71 -4.35
N TYR A 27 -4.79 11.93 -4.42
CA TYR A 27 -4.47 10.96 -3.37
C TYR A 27 -4.26 11.65 -2.02
N ASP A 28 -3.41 12.68 -1.97
CA ASP A 28 -3.10 13.43 -0.73
C ASP A 28 -4.31 14.15 -0.12
N ALA A 29 -5.30 14.52 -0.92
CA ALA A 29 -6.55 15.12 -0.45
C ALA A 29 -7.49 14.09 0.21
N ASN A 30 -7.35 12.80 -0.15
CA ASN A 30 -8.22 11.72 0.28
C ASN A 30 -7.52 10.68 1.15
N SER A 31 -6.32 10.98 1.66
CA SER A 31 -5.47 10.02 2.40
C SER A 31 -5.62 10.07 3.93
N ALA A 32 -6.69 10.67 4.45
CA ALA A 32 -6.92 10.79 5.89
C ALA A 32 -7.08 9.43 6.60
N PRO A 33 -7.82 8.44 6.05
CA PRO A 33 -7.87 7.11 6.67
C PRO A 33 -6.51 6.41 6.73
N GLN A 34 -5.64 6.62 5.73
CA GLN A 34 -4.26 6.11 5.76
C GLN A 34 -3.45 6.76 6.86
N TRP A 35 -3.63 8.07 7.10
CA TRP A 35 -2.95 8.77 8.18
C TRP A 35 -3.32 8.21 9.56
N GLU A 36 -4.60 7.94 9.82
CA GLU A 36 -5.03 7.35 11.10
C GLU A 36 -4.34 6.00 11.38
N GLN A 37 -4.16 5.16 10.36
CA GLN A 37 -3.46 3.88 10.51
C GLN A 37 -1.98 4.08 10.82
N ILE A 38 -1.32 5.05 10.16
CA ILE A 38 0.09 5.40 10.38
C ILE A 38 0.26 5.92 11.81
N ALA A 39 -0.57 6.88 12.21
CA ALA A 39 -0.50 7.53 13.52
C ALA A 39 -0.60 6.53 14.68
N ALA A 40 -1.41 5.46 14.52
CA ALA A 40 -1.56 4.42 15.54
C ALA A 40 -0.28 3.62 15.84
N VAL A 41 0.66 3.53 14.88
CA VAL A 41 1.90 2.75 15.03
C VAL A 41 3.17 3.60 15.11
N LEU A 42 3.09 4.91 14.84
CA LEU A 42 4.23 5.82 14.99
C LEU A 42 4.90 5.76 16.38
N PRO A 43 4.14 5.68 17.50
CA PRO A 43 4.76 5.56 18.83
C PRO A 43 5.71 4.37 18.97
N TRP A 44 5.46 3.26 18.26
CA TRP A 44 6.34 2.09 18.36
C TRP A 44 7.72 2.38 17.77
N LEU A 45 7.80 3.16 16.68
CA LEU A 45 9.07 3.61 16.14
C LEU A 45 9.75 4.59 17.09
N GLU A 46 9.00 5.54 17.65
CA GLU A 46 9.51 6.53 18.60
C GLU A 46 10.23 5.87 19.78
N ASP A 47 9.61 4.83 20.36
CA ASP A 47 10.15 4.08 21.51
C ASP A 47 11.51 3.42 21.20
N THR A 48 11.85 3.24 19.93
CA THR A 48 13.11 2.61 19.52
C THR A 48 14.20 3.60 19.10
N LEU A 49 13.88 4.89 18.91
CA LEU A 49 14.83 5.86 18.33
C LEU A 49 16.08 6.05 19.18
N SER A 50 15.95 6.01 20.52
CA SER A 50 17.07 6.11 21.46
C SER A 50 18.06 4.94 21.39
N SER A 51 17.64 3.81 20.80
CA SER A 51 18.47 2.61 20.63
C SER A 51 19.17 2.54 19.27
N LEU A 52 18.99 3.55 18.40
CA LEU A 52 19.58 3.53 17.07
C LEU A 52 21.12 3.53 17.14
N PRO A 53 21.80 2.80 16.25
CA PRO A 53 23.26 2.66 16.24
C PRO A 53 23.96 3.91 15.65
N LEU A 54 23.78 5.08 16.28
CA LEU A 54 24.23 6.37 15.75
C LEU A 54 25.76 6.58 15.85
N GLU A 55 26.45 5.83 16.72
CA GLU A 55 27.91 5.98 16.91
C GLU A 55 28.76 5.20 15.89
N LYS A 56 28.14 4.28 15.13
CA LYS A 56 28.87 3.31 14.30
C LYS A 56 29.30 3.82 12.92
N SER A 57 28.95 5.07 12.54
CA SER A 57 29.18 5.60 11.20
C SER A 57 29.41 7.12 11.18
N SER A 58 30.25 7.59 10.25
CA SER A 58 30.50 9.01 9.99
C SER A 58 29.57 9.62 8.93
N GLY A 59 28.73 8.82 8.26
CA GLY A 59 27.79 9.28 7.23
C GLY A 59 26.51 9.92 7.80
N PRO A 60 25.53 10.30 6.96
CA PRO A 60 24.24 10.77 7.46
C PRO A 60 23.45 9.68 8.19
N VAL A 61 22.55 10.09 9.08
CA VAL A 61 21.49 9.23 9.64
C VAL A 61 20.36 9.18 8.62
N THR A 62 20.17 8.02 8.00
CA THR A 62 19.25 7.85 6.87
C THR A 62 17.93 7.23 7.30
N PHE A 63 16.82 7.92 7.04
CA PHE A 63 15.47 7.39 7.18
C PHE A 63 14.83 7.23 5.80
N ALA A 64 14.25 6.06 5.52
CA ALA A 64 13.69 5.73 4.21
C ALA A 64 12.23 5.29 4.33
N ASP A 65 11.37 5.75 3.42
CA ASP A 65 9.99 5.31 3.30
C ASP A 65 9.76 4.69 1.92
N PHE A 66 9.24 3.46 1.91
CA PHE A 66 8.99 2.65 0.73
C PHE A 66 7.50 2.64 0.39
N GLY A 67 7.16 3.39 -0.66
CA GLY A 67 5.79 3.67 -1.11
C GLY A 67 5.29 5.02 -0.59
N CYS A 68 6.01 6.09 -0.92
CA CYS A 68 5.77 7.44 -0.40
C CYS A 68 4.61 8.19 -1.07
N SER A 69 4.12 7.72 -2.23
CA SER A 69 3.15 8.43 -3.07
C SER A 69 3.60 9.87 -3.37
N GLU A 70 2.68 10.83 -3.39
CA GLU A 70 2.95 12.27 -3.57
C GLU A 70 3.62 12.93 -2.34
N GLY A 71 3.80 12.19 -1.25
CA GLY A 71 4.73 12.55 -0.17
C GLY A 71 4.12 13.17 1.09
N ARG A 72 2.84 13.58 1.12
CA ARG A 72 2.25 14.24 2.30
C ARG A 72 2.47 13.48 3.62
N ASN A 73 2.04 12.23 3.68
CA ASN A 73 2.18 11.41 4.87
C ASN A 73 3.64 11.04 5.14
N SER A 74 4.39 10.69 4.08
CA SER A 74 5.82 10.34 4.15
C SER A 74 6.66 11.46 4.78
N ILE A 75 6.52 12.69 4.29
CA ILE A 75 7.20 13.88 4.81
C ILE A 75 6.82 14.14 6.28
N SER A 76 5.54 13.96 6.63
CA SER A 76 5.06 14.14 8.00
C SER A 76 5.74 13.16 8.96
N VAL A 77 5.80 11.87 8.60
CA VAL A 77 6.49 10.84 9.37
C VAL A 77 7.97 11.16 9.52
N MET A 78 8.67 11.47 8.42
CA MET A 78 10.09 11.79 8.48
C MET A 78 10.38 13.00 9.37
N ARG A 79 9.57 14.06 9.27
CA ARG A 79 9.74 15.26 10.08
C ARG A 79 9.58 14.95 11.56
N HIS A 80 8.59 14.13 11.89
CA HIS A 80 8.32 13.68 13.26
C HIS A 80 9.49 12.88 13.83
N LEU A 81 9.93 11.83 13.13
CA LEU A 81 11.02 10.96 13.60
C LEU A 81 12.35 11.72 13.71
N ILE A 82 12.67 12.57 12.74
CA ILE A 82 13.89 13.40 12.77
C ILE A 82 13.84 14.38 13.94
N GLY A 83 12.70 15.02 14.19
CA GLY A 83 12.54 15.94 15.32
C GLY A 83 12.84 15.28 16.68
N LYS A 84 12.56 13.98 16.82
CA LYS A 84 12.86 13.18 18.02
C LYS A 84 14.29 12.64 18.08
N THR A 85 14.96 12.53 16.94
CA THR A 85 16.31 11.92 16.84
C THR A 85 17.43 12.96 16.77
N MET A 86 17.14 14.16 16.28
CA MET A 86 18.17 15.16 15.95
C MET A 86 19.02 15.61 17.14
N GLN A 87 18.49 15.55 18.38
CA GLN A 87 19.24 15.91 19.59
C GLN A 87 20.18 14.81 20.09
N GLN A 88 20.10 13.61 19.51
CA GLN A 88 20.92 12.46 19.93
C GLN A 88 22.26 12.40 19.21
N THR A 89 22.48 13.24 18.18
CA THR A 89 23.70 13.24 17.38
C THR A 89 23.86 14.56 16.63
N ASP A 90 25.10 14.94 16.29
CA ASP A 90 25.38 16.09 15.42
C ASP A 90 25.46 15.77 13.93
N ARG A 91 25.29 14.49 13.56
CA ARG A 91 25.35 14.01 12.17
C ARG A 91 24.25 14.64 11.29
N PRO A 92 24.49 14.81 9.98
CA PRO A 92 23.44 15.18 9.05
C PRO A 92 22.40 14.06 8.92
N PHE A 93 21.19 14.39 8.50
CA PHE A 93 20.10 13.46 8.22
C PHE A 93 19.81 13.43 6.72
N LEU A 94 19.49 12.24 6.23
CA LEU A 94 19.02 12.01 4.85
C LEU A 94 17.64 11.35 4.91
N THR A 95 16.62 11.99 4.32
CA THR A 95 15.34 11.33 4.09
C THR A 95 15.30 10.77 2.68
N ILE A 96 14.84 9.53 2.54
CA ILE A 96 14.66 8.87 1.25
C ILE A 96 13.18 8.54 1.08
N HIS A 97 12.62 9.01 -0.02
CA HIS A 97 11.22 8.79 -0.37
C HIS A 97 11.18 7.92 -1.63
N SER A 98 10.84 6.64 -1.46
CA SER A 98 10.86 5.66 -2.54
C SER A 98 9.44 5.36 -3.03
N ASP A 99 9.27 5.20 -4.33
CA ASP A 99 8.02 4.76 -4.95
C ASP A 99 8.31 4.13 -6.33
N LEU A 100 7.27 3.71 -7.06
CA LEU A 100 7.40 3.24 -8.43
C LEU A 100 7.87 4.38 -9.36
N PRO A 101 8.60 4.09 -10.45
CA PRO A 101 9.05 5.10 -11.42
C PRO A 101 7.92 5.96 -12.02
N THR A 102 6.69 5.44 -12.01
CA THR A 102 5.48 6.11 -12.51
C THR A 102 4.81 7.05 -11.50
N ASN A 103 5.39 7.23 -10.31
CA ASN A 103 4.88 8.14 -9.29
C ASN A 103 5.05 9.61 -9.70
N ASP A 104 4.22 10.50 -9.14
CA ASP A 104 4.38 11.95 -9.32
C ASP A 104 5.42 12.52 -8.34
N TYR A 105 6.69 12.30 -8.68
CA TYR A 105 7.81 12.88 -7.93
C TYR A 105 7.84 14.40 -7.96
N SER A 106 7.20 15.05 -8.95
CA SER A 106 7.16 16.52 -9.02
C SER A 106 6.37 17.09 -7.84
N LYS A 107 5.24 16.47 -7.50
CA LYS A 107 4.47 16.82 -6.30
C LYS A 107 5.23 16.56 -5.01
N LEU A 108 5.92 15.42 -4.91
CA LEU A 108 6.81 15.14 -3.78
C LEU A 108 7.87 16.24 -3.60
N PHE A 109 8.57 16.61 -4.68
CA PHE A 109 9.62 17.64 -4.60
C PHE A 109 9.08 19.01 -4.19
N LEU A 110 7.89 19.39 -4.67
CA LEU A 110 7.21 20.62 -4.24
C LEU A 110 6.84 20.57 -2.75
N GLY A 111 6.44 19.41 -2.21
CA GLY A 111 6.16 19.22 -0.79
C GLY A 111 7.42 19.20 0.10
N LEU A 112 8.54 18.69 -0.43
CA LEU A 112 9.84 18.69 0.24
C LEU A 112 10.48 20.09 0.26
N ARG A 113 10.23 20.89 -0.78
CA ARG A 113 10.80 22.23 -0.95
C ARG A 113 9.76 23.32 -1.24
N PRO A 114 8.74 23.52 -0.38
CA PRO A 114 7.77 24.60 -0.58
C PRO A 114 8.48 25.95 -0.68
N ASP A 115 8.17 26.71 -1.73
CA ASP A 115 8.80 28.01 -2.05
C ASP A 115 10.34 27.96 -2.09
N GLY A 116 10.90 26.79 -2.43
CA GLY A 116 12.34 26.54 -2.51
C GLY A 116 13.01 26.31 -1.16
N GLN A 117 12.28 26.29 -0.04
CA GLN A 117 12.81 26.08 1.32
C GLN A 117 12.59 24.65 1.81
N SER A 118 13.55 24.09 2.57
CA SER A 118 13.39 22.75 3.13
C SER A 118 12.20 22.70 4.10
N THR A 119 11.29 21.76 3.87
CA THR A 119 10.13 21.49 4.73
C THR A 119 10.48 20.99 6.14
N PHE A 120 11.75 20.65 6.36
CA PHE A 120 12.29 20.22 7.65
C PHE A 120 12.86 21.38 8.50
N GLY A 121 12.99 22.58 7.92
CA GLY A 121 13.44 23.78 8.65
C GLY A 121 14.87 23.73 9.19
N SER A 122 15.67 22.73 8.78
CA SER A 122 17.05 22.53 9.24
C SER A 122 17.98 22.25 8.07
N GLN A 123 19.14 22.92 8.05
CA GLN A 123 20.19 22.70 7.05
C GLN A 123 20.90 21.35 7.22
N ARG A 124 20.68 20.67 8.35
CA ARG A 124 21.20 19.31 8.60
C ARG A 124 20.37 18.22 7.94
N VAL A 125 19.23 18.53 7.33
CA VAL A 125 18.34 17.54 6.71
C VAL A 125 18.34 17.72 5.20
N SER A 126 18.78 16.68 4.49
CA SER A 126 18.65 16.55 3.04
C SER A 126 17.61 15.50 2.69
N SER A 127 17.06 15.57 1.48
CA SER A 127 16.07 14.62 0.99
C SER A 127 16.43 14.12 -0.40
N ALA A 128 16.16 12.85 -0.66
CA ALA A 128 16.31 12.19 -1.94
C ALA A 128 15.04 11.39 -2.28
N ALA A 129 14.88 11.09 -3.56
CA ALA A 129 13.84 10.20 -4.05
C ALA A 129 14.46 9.05 -4.84
N VAL A 130 13.87 7.87 -4.73
CA VAL A 130 14.31 6.67 -5.46
C VAL A 130 13.12 6.04 -6.17
N GLY A 131 13.28 5.78 -7.47
CA GLY A 131 12.27 5.14 -8.32
C GLY A 131 12.59 3.66 -8.52
N GLY A 132 11.69 2.79 -8.08
CA GLY A 132 11.85 1.35 -8.24
C GLY A 132 10.79 0.55 -7.47
N SER A 133 10.77 -0.76 -7.72
CA SER A 133 9.94 -1.66 -6.93
C SER A 133 10.55 -1.82 -5.54
N MET A 134 9.76 -1.63 -4.48
CA MET A 134 10.22 -1.92 -3.12
C MET A 134 10.54 -3.40 -2.91
N TYR A 135 10.17 -4.30 -3.83
CA TYR A 135 10.56 -5.70 -3.78
C TYR A 135 12.01 -5.95 -4.21
N ASP A 136 12.67 -4.93 -4.78
CA ASP A 136 14.08 -4.95 -5.14
C ASP A 136 14.92 -4.23 -4.07
N GLN A 137 16.24 -4.46 -4.10
CA GLN A 137 17.18 -3.60 -3.37
C GLN A 137 17.33 -2.27 -4.13
N LEU A 138 17.01 -1.18 -3.45
CA LEU A 138 16.99 0.19 -3.99
C LEU A 138 18.10 1.06 -3.40
N LEU A 139 18.65 0.67 -2.25
CA LEU A 139 19.65 1.45 -1.51
C LEU A 139 20.96 0.65 -1.31
N PRO A 140 22.10 1.34 -1.12
CA PRO A 140 23.35 0.67 -0.78
C PRO A 140 23.24 -0.15 0.51
N ALA A 141 24.06 -1.20 0.61
CA ALA A 141 24.09 -2.03 1.80
C ALA A 141 24.49 -1.22 3.06
N ASP A 142 23.92 -1.59 4.20
CA ASP A 142 24.20 -0.98 5.52
C ASP A 142 24.15 0.57 5.50
N SER A 143 23.15 1.15 4.83
CA SER A 143 23.03 2.61 4.64
C SER A 143 21.81 3.24 5.31
N VAL A 144 20.84 2.43 5.75
CA VAL A 144 19.55 2.88 6.31
C VAL A 144 19.48 2.59 7.81
N HIS A 145 19.06 3.59 8.60
CA HIS A 145 18.92 3.47 10.05
C HIS A 145 17.47 3.15 10.45
N VAL A 146 16.50 3.78 9.75
CA VAL A 146 15.07 3.49 9.90
C VAL A 146 14.46 3.35 8.51
N ALA A 147 13.78 2.24 8.27
CA ALA A 147 12.97 2.01 7.08
C ALA A 147 11.49 1.91 7.47
N THR A 148 10.61 2.48 6.65
CA THR A 148 9.17 2.36 6.81
C THR A 148 8.49 1.92 5.53
N THR A 149 7.37 1.23 5.64
CA THR A 149 6.37 1.13 4.57
C THR A 149 4.99 1.18 5.20
N PHE A 150 4.16 2.09 4.70
CA PHE A 150 2.81 2.31 5.18
C PHE A 150 1.82 2.13 4.03
N ASN A 151 0.89 1.19 4.17
CA ASN A 151 -0.16 0.87 3.18
C ASN A 151 0.30 0.43 1.79
N SER A 152 1.61 0.37 1.53
CA SER A 152 2.15 0.07 0.20
C SER A 152 2.45 -1.42 0.00
N ILE A 153 2.92 -2.13 1.03
CA ILE A 153 3.28 -3.56 0.92
C ILE A 153 2.09 -4.50 0.61
N GLY A 154 0.86 -3.98 0.64
CA GLY A 154 -0.37 -4.69 0.25
C GLY A 154 -0.55 -4.85 -1.26
N TYR A 155 0.13 -4.04 -2.06
CA TYR A 155 0.08 -4.11 -3.52
C TYR A 155 1.07 -5.15 -4.06
N LEU A 156 0.60 -6.12 -4.83
CA LEU A 156 1.42 -7.23 -5.33
C LEU A 156 2.45 -6.75 -6.36
N SER A 157 3.60 -7.43 -6.43
CA SER A 157 4.63 -7.15 -7.43
C SER A 157 4.21 -7.49 -8.86
N GLU A 158 3.27 -8.43 -8.99
CA GLU A 158 2.83 -9.01 -10.25
C GLU A 158 1.34 -9.37 -10.24
N ARG A 159 0.80 -9.63 -11.44
CA ARG A 159 -0.52 -10.25 -11.62
C ARG A 159 -0.36 -11.78 -11.74
N PRO A 160 -0.69 -12.58 -10.70
CA PRO A 160 -0.48 -14.02 -10.76
C PRO A 160 -1.60 -14.76 -11.53
N LEU A 161 -2.68 -14.08 -11.94
CA LEU A 161 -3.72 -14.59 -12.85
C LEU A 161 -4.05 -13.60 -13.99
N ASP A 162 -4.47 -14.11 -15.15
CA ASP A 162 -4.93 -13.25 -16.26
C ASP A 162 -6.31 -12.66 -15.99
N LYS A 163 -7.13 -13.39 -15.24
CA LYS A 163 -8.53 -13.08 -14.96
C LYS A 163 -8.88 -13.49 -13.54
N LEU A 164 -9.84 -12.79 -12.97
CA LEU A 164 -10.55 -13.14 -11.75
C LEU A 164 -12.06 -13.02 -12.04
N PRO A 165 -12.67 -14.00 -12.72
CA PRO A 165 -14.01 -13.85 -13.31
C PRO A 165 -15.12 -13.69 -12.26
N GLY A 166 -14.90 -14.18 -11.04
CA GLY A 166 -15.90 -14.18 -9.99
C GLY A 166 -15.95 -12.89 -9.16
N TYR A 167 -14.92 -12.05 -9.18
CA TYR A 167 -14.83 -10.87 -8.31
C TYR A 167 -13.68 -9.91 -8.66
N VAL A 168 -13.64 -8.73 -8.04
CA VAL A 168 -12.66 -7.66 -8.36
C VAL A 168 -11.44 -7.59 -7.42
N LEU A 169 -11.39 -8.43 -6.38
CA LEU A 169 -10.31 -8.46 -5.39
C LEU A 169 -9.92 -9.90 -5.03
N PRO A 170 -8.62 -10.24 -4.92
CA PRO A 170 -8.13 -11.55 -4.51
C PRO A 170 -8.75 -12.13 -3.23
N ASN A 171 -9.06 -11.29 -2.24
CA ASN A 171 -9.62 -11.74 -0.96
C ASN A 171 -11.09 -12.18 -1.05
N GLY A 172 -11.76 -11.96 -2.18
CA GLY A 172 -13.17 -12.30 -2.36
C GLY A 172 -14.15 -11.32 -1.72
N PRO A 173 -15.46 -11.51 -1.96
CA PRO A 173 -16.51 -10.59 -1.52
C PRO A 173 -16.69 -10.60 0.00
N GLY A 174 -17.16 -9.46 0.54
CA GLY A 174 -17.61 -9.34 1.92
C GLY A 174 -18.73 -10.31 2.24
N LYS A 175 -18.75 -10.88 3.45
CA LYS A 175 -19.82 -11.81 3.87
C LYS A 175 -21.21 -11.19 3.80
N ARG A 176 -21.31 -9.88 4.04
CA ARG A 176 -22.57 -9.13 4.01
C ARG A 176 -23.12 -9.01 2.61
N ARG A 177 -22.32 -8.51 1.67
CA ARG A 177 -22.79 -8.30 0.29
C ARG A 177 -22.85 -9.60 -0.50
N ALA A 178 -21.84 -10.46 -0.32
CA ALA A 178 -21.73 -11.81 -0.88
C ALA A 178 -22.02 -11.89 -2.38
N ASN A 179 -21.71 -10.84 -3.14
CA ASN A 179 -21.91 -10.79 -4.59
C ASN A 179 -20.62 -11.09 -5.34
N GLY A 180 -20.49 -12.33 -5.81
CA GLY A 180 -19.30 -12.82 -6.47
C GLY A 180 -18.67 -13.99 -5.72
N HIS A 181 -17.49 -14.42 -6.16
CA HIS A 181 -16.71 -15.46 -5.48
C HIS A 181 -15.25 -15.42 -5.90
N VAL A 182 -14.39 -15.96 -5.04
CA VAL A 182 -13.01 -16.33 -5.37
C VAL A 182 -12.81 -17.77 -4.90
N THR A 183 -12.31 -18.63 -5.78
CA THR A 183 -12.09 -20.04 -5.45
C THR A 183 -10.89 -20.18 -4.51
N GLU A 184 -10.84 -21.28 -3.75
CA GLU A 184 -9.69 -21.60 -2.90
C GLU A 184 -8.38 -21.68 -3.70
N LYS A 185 -8.45 -22.20 -4.93
CA LYS A 185 -7.29 -22.27 -5.83
C LYS A 185 -6.77 -20.87 -6.19
N GLU A 186 -7.66 -19.95 -6.58
CA GLU A 186 -7.29 -18.56 -6.89
C GLU A 186 -6.74 -17.86 -5.65
N SER A 187 -7.41 -17.99 -4.51
CA SER A 187 -6.98 -17.41 -3.23
C SER A 187 -5.56 -17.87 -2.85
N LYS A 188 -5.26 -19.17 -2.95
CA LYS A 188 -3.92 -19.71 -2.66
C LYS A 188 -2.83 -19.15 -3.59
N ILE A 189 -3.15 -18.89 -4.86
CA ILE A 189 -2.20 -18.32 -5.82
C ILE A 189 -1.82 -16.88 -5.39
N PHE A 190 -2.81 -16.06 -5.02
CA PHE A 190 -2.54 -14.70 -4.54
C PHE A 190 -1.85 -14.69 -3.17
N ALA A 191 -2.23 -15.57 -2.25
CA ALA A 191 -1.58 -15.71 -0.95
C ALA A 191 -0.09 -16.05 -1.11
N LYS A 192 0.24 -16.97 -2.02
CA LYS A 192 1.64 -17.33 -2.31
C LYS A 192 2.43 -16.16 -2.91
N GLN A 193 1.85 -15.45 -3.88
CA GLN A 193 2.47 -14.23 -4.43
C GLN A 193 2.72 -13.19 -3.34
N ALA A 194 1.74 -12.99 -2.45
CA ALA A 194 1.85 -12.04 -1.35
C ALA A 194 2.92 -12.43 -0.32
N GLU A 195 3.12 -13.72 -0.07
CA GLU A 195 4.19 -14.25 0.78
C GLU A 195 5.57 -14.04 0.13
N ASP A 196 5.72 -14.38 -1.15
CA ASP A 196 6.95 -14.19 -1.93
C ASP A 196 7.37 -12.72 -1.98
N ASP A 197 6.40 -11.84 -2.22
CA ASP A 197 6.59 -10.38 -2.24
C ASP A 197 7.08 -9.87 -0.88
N MET A 198 6.47 -10.34 0.22
CA MET A 198 6.91 -9.94 1.55
C MET A 198 8.32 -10.45 1.85
N ALA A 199 8.65 -11.69 1.45
CA ALA A 199 9.98 -12.25 1.63
C ALA A 199 11.04 -11.47 0.83
N ALA A 200 10.74 -11.10 -0.42
CA ALA A 200 11.62 -10.29 -1.25
C ALA A 200 11.85 -8.90 -0.64
N PHE A 201 10.78 -8.24 -0.19
CA PHE A 201 10.87 -6.95 0.51
C PHE A 201 11.77 -7.05 1.75
N LEU A 202 11.52 -8.01 2.65
CA LEU A 202 12.30 -8.21 3.87
C LEU A 202 13.77 -8.52 3.57
N THR A 203 14.05 -9.33 2.55
CA THR A 203 15.42 -9.63 2.12
C THR A 203 16.14 -8.38 1.65
N ALA A 204 15.50 -7.59 0.78
CA ALA A 204 16.07 -6.34 0.27
C ALA A 204 16.32 -5.34 1.39
N ARG A 205 15.37 -5.16 2.31
CA ARG A 205 15.52 -4.26 3.46
C ARG A 205 16.63 -4.73 4.42
N ALA A 206 16.83 -6.04 4.59
CA ALA A 206 17.86 -6.56 5.49
C ALA A 206 19.27 -6.20 5.01
N ASN A 207 19.47 -6.18 3.68
CA ASN A 207 20.73 -5.77 3.06
C ASN A 207 20.98 -4.26 3.22
N GLU A 208 19.93 -3.44 3.16
CA GLU A 208 20.02 -1.98 3.22
C GLU A 208 20.15 -1.42 4.63
N LEU A 209 19.55 -2.09 5.62
CA LEU A 209 19.56 -1.67 7.02
C LEU A 209 20.90 -1.96 7.68
N VAL A 210 21.39 -0.99 8.45
CA VAL A 210 22.53 -1.19 9.37
C VAL A 210 22.18 -2.20 10.48
N SER A 211 23.18 -2.89 11.05
CA SER A 211 23.02 -3.67 12.30
C SER A 211 22.42 -2.83 13.42
N GLY A 212 21.27 -3.23 13.95
CA GLY A 212 20.47 -2.49 14.92
C GLY A 212 19.46 -1.50 14.34
N GLY A 213 19.42 -1.35 13.01
CA GLY A 213 18.44 -0.52 12.30
C GLY A 213 17.01 -1.05 12.43
N LYS A 214 16.04 -0.15 12.27
CA LYS A 214 14.61 -0.44 12.51
C LYS A 214 13.83 -0.49 11.21
N LEU A 215 12.88 -1.41 11.12
CA LEU A 215 11.94 -1.53 10.01
C LEU A 215 10.52 -1.59 10.54
N MET A 216 9.71 -0.59 10.18
CA MET A 216 8.28 -0.58 10.43
C MET A 216 7.52 -0.97 9.16
N VAL A 217 6.70 -2.00 9.27
CA VAL A 217 5.81 -2.44 8.20
C VAL A 217 4.39 -2.32 8.72
N GLN A 218 3.58 -1.49 8.07
CA GLN A 218 2.16 -1.35 8.37
C GLN A 218 1.37 -1.39 7.07
N VAL A 219 0.28 -2.13 7.07
CA VAL A 219 -0.58 -2.27 5.90
C VAL A 219 -2.02 -2.53 6.31
N PHE A 220 -2.97 -2.12 5.48
CA PHE A 220 -4.34 -2.61 5.56
C PHE A 220 -4.36 -4.16 5.56
N GLY A 221 -5.28 -4.75 6.31
CA GLY A 221 -5.29 -6.21 6.47
C GLY A 221 -6.65 -6.77 6.84
N CYS A 222 -6.60 -7.97 7.40
CA CYS A 222 -7.75 -8.70 7.87
C CYS A 222 -7.50 -9.36 9.23
N THR A 223 -8.60 -9.54 9.97
CA THR A 223 -8.70 -10.50 11.09
C THR A 223 -9.46 -11.75 10.61
N ASN A 224 -9.67 -12.70 11.50
CA ASN A 224 -10.49 -13.89 11.23
C ASN A 224 -11.95 -13.54 10.89
N GLU A 225 -12.44 -12.40 11.41
CA GLU A 225 -13.83 -12.00 11.31
C GLU A 225 -14.07 -10.84 10.33
N LEU A 226 -13.12 -9.91 10.20
CA LEU A 226 -13.33 -8.62 9.55
C LEU A 226 -12.16 -8.26 8.62
N ARG A 227 -12.44 -7.53 7.54
CA ARG A 227 -11.43 -7.12 6.56
C ARG A 227 -11.64 -5.69 6.11
N THR A 228 -10.55 -4.96 5.90
CA THR A 228 -10.62 -3.57 5.38
C THR A 228 -11.24 -3.48 3.98
N CYS A 229 -11.14 -4.54 3.20
CA CYS A 229 -11.72 -4.61 1.88
C CYS A 229 -13.25 -4.76 1.86
N ASP A 230 -13.86 -5.19 2.97
CA ASP A 230 -15.31 -5.44 3.03
C ASP A 230 -16.07 -4.13 2.81
N GLY A 231 -17.14 -4.20 2.02
CA GLY A 231 -17.95 -3.07 1.59
C GLY A 231 -17.30 -2.26 0.47
N LEU A 232 -16.03 -1.88 0.61
CA LEU A 232 -15.35 -0.99 -0.34
C LEU A 232 -15.17 -1.63 -1.72
N PHE A 233 -14.68 -2.87 -1.75
CA PHE A 233 -14.54 -3.62 -3.00
C PHE A 233 -15.84 -4.25 -3.48
N ASP A 234 -16.78 -4.51 -2.56
CA ASP A 234 -18.13 -4.96 -2.89
C ASP A 234 -18.87 -3.86 -3.68
N LEU A 235 -18.71 -2.60 -3.27
CA LEU A 235 -19.31 -1.45 -3.94
C LEU A 235 -18.77 -1.24 -5.36
N LEU A 236 -17.45 -1.34 -5.52
CA LEU A 236 -16.81 -1.24 -6.84
C LEU A 236 -17.22 -2.41 -7.75
N ASN A 237 -17.27 -3.63 -7.21
CA ASN A 237 -17.75 -4.81 -7.91
C ASN A 237 -19.17 -4.60 -8.47
N ASP A 238 -20.07 -4.13 -7.62
CA ASP A 238 -21.46 -3.90 -8.00
C ASP A 238 -21.62 -2.78 -9.03
N ALA A 239 -20.85 -1.70 -8.90
CA ALA A 239 -20.82 -0.64 -9.90
C ALA A 239 -20.36 -1.18 -11.26
N LEU A 240 -19.31 -2.01 -11.30
CA LEU A 240 -18.83 -2.62 -12.53
C LEU A 240 -19.87 -3.58 -13.12
N LEU A 241 -20.50 -4.44 -12.31
CA LEU A 241 -21.57 -5.34 -12.76
C LEU A 241 -22.78 -4.58 -13.29
N ALA A 242 -23.13 -3.42 -12.72
CA ALA A 242 -24.17 -2.54 -13.26
C ALA A 242 -23.80 -2.04 -14.66
N HIS A 243 -22.53 -1.65 -14.88
CA HIS A 243 -22.05 -1.25 -16.20
C HIS A 243 -21.94 -2.42 -17.20
N VAL A 244 -21.69 -3.65 -16.74
CA VAL A 244 -21.82 -4.87 -17.57
C VAL A 244 -23.27 -5.05 -18.01
N LYS A 245 -24.22 -4.97 -17.07
CA LYS A 245 -25.66 -5.12 -17.34
C LYS A 245 -26.19 -4.07 -18.31
N LEU A 246 -25.69 -2.83 -18.22
CA LEU A 246 -26.03 -1.74 -19.14
C LEU A 246 -25.36 -1.87 -20.51
N GLY A 247 -24.41 -2.79 -20.69
CA GLY A 247 -23.64 -2.94 -21.92
C GLY A 247 -22.53 -1.90 -22.10
N ASN A 248 -22.23 -1.11 -21.06
CA ASN A 248 -21.18 -0.08 -21.09
C ASN A 248 -19.76 -0.68 -21.02
N ILE A 249 -19.61 -1.85 -20.40
CA ILE A 249 -18.40 -2.67 -20.44
C ILE A 249 -18.77 -4.13 -20.76
N SER A 250 -17.88 -4.86 -21.41
CA SER A 250 -18.12 -6.28 -21.69
C SER A 250 -17.79 -7.15 -20.47
N SER A 251 -18.37 -8.35 -20.40
CA SER A 251 -18.01 -9.34 -19.37
C SER A 251 -16.51 -9.66 -19.39
N GLN A 252 -15.88 -9.66 -20.56
CA GLN A 252 -14.44 -9.92 -20.67
C GLN A 252 -13.59 -8.81 -20.04
N VAL A 253 -14.03 -7.55 -20.10
CA VAL A 253 -13.38 -6.42 -19.41
C VAL A 253 -13.51 -6.60 -17.91
N TYR A 254 -14.70 -6.97 -17.42
CA TYR A 254 -14.93 -7.27 -16.01
C TYR A 254 -14.07 -8.45 -15.52
N GLU A 255 -14.07 -9.58 -16.22
CA GLU A 255 -13.32 -10.78 -15.81
C GLU A 255 -11.80 -10.56 -15.75
N ARG A 256 -11.26 -9.67 -16.58
CA ARG A 256 -9.83 -9.31 -16.55
C ARG A 256 -9.50 -8.35 -15.43
N TYR A 257 -10.49 -7.58 -14.98
CA TYR A 257 -10.30 -6.60 -13.93
C TYR A 257 -10.18 -7.29 -12.56
N TYR A 258 -9.09 -6.99 -11.87
CA TYR A 258 -9.00 -7.11 -10.43
C TYR A 258 -7.94 -6.15 -9.93
N GLN A 259 -8.09 -5.65 -8.71
CA GLN A 259 -7.04 -4.90 -8.06
C GLN A 259 -5.89 -5.83 -7.67
N PRO A 260 -4.64 -5.55 -8.06
CA PRO A 260 -3.47 -6.34 -7.68
C PRO A 260 -3.07 -6.06 -6.22
N VAL A 261 -4.02 -6.24 -5.31
CA VAL A 261 -3.91 -5.93 -3.88
C VAL A 261 -4.33 -7.17 -3.09
N TYR A 262 -3.56 -7.50 -2.06
CA TYR A 262 -3.87 -8.61 -1.16
C TYR A 262 -3.88 -8.14 0.29
N PHE A 263 -5.00 -8.32 0.96
CA PHE A 263 -5.19 -7.99 2.37
C PHE A 263 -4.73 -9.16 3.22
N ARG A 264 -3.57 -9.01 3.87
CA ARG A 264 -2.94 -10.06 4.68
C ARG A 264 -3.53 -10.12 6.08
N SER A 265 -3.57 -11.31 6.66
CA SER A 265 -3.69 -11.48 8.11
C SER A 265 -2.36 -11.16 8.80
N LEU A 266 -2.37 -11.04 10.13
CA LEU A 266 -1.14 -10.84 10.90
C LEU A 266 -0.19 -12.05 10.77
N GLU A 267 -0.76 -13.25 10.66
CA GLU A 267 -0.01 -14.48 10.43
C GLU A 267 0.63 -14.46 9.05
N GLU A 268 -0.10 -14.12 8.00
CA GLU A 268 0.44 -14.01 6.63
C GLU A 268 1.54 -12.93 6.54
N LEU A 269 1.36 -11.78 7.20
CA LEU A 269 2.36 -10.70 7.26
C LEU A 269 3.70 -11.18 7.84
N THR A 270 3.66 -12.02 8.88
CA THR A 270 4.83 -12.44 9.65
C THR A 270 5.40 -13.78 9.20
N SER A 271 4.62 -14.57 8.44
CA SER A 271 5.00 -15.92 7.99
C SER A 271 6.37 -16.01 7.29
N PRO A 272 6.85 -15.02 6.51
CA PRO A 272 8.18 -15.14 5.89
C PRO A 272 9.33 -15.17 6.91
N LEU A 273 9.15 -14.61 8.11
CA LEU A 273 10.16 -14.60 9.17
C LEU A 273 10.37 -15.98 9.80
N THR A 274 9.36 -16.86 9.73
CA THR A 274 9.39 -18.21 10.31
C THR A 274 9.51 -19.30 9.25
N ASN A 275 9.14 -19.02 8.01
CA ASN A 275 9.29 -19.94 6.89
C ASN A 275 10.78 -20.08 6.50
N SER A 276 11.35 -21.24 6.80
CA SER A 276 12.76 -21.57 6.54
C SER A 276 13.18 -21.44 5.07
N ALA A 277 12.24 -21.50 4.12
CA ALA A 277 12.53 -21.34 2.70
C ALA A 277 13.12 -19.96 2.36
N TYR A 278 12.81 -18.92 3.15
CA TYR A 278 13.26 -17.55 2.89
C TYR A 278 14.48 -17.12 3.71
N ASN A 279 14.94 -17.94 4.68
CA ASN A 279 16.12 -17.67 5.51
C ASN A 279 16.12 -16.31 6.26
N LEU A 280 14.95 -15.77 6.61
CA LEU A 280 14.82 -14.45 7.22
C LEU A 280 14.98 -14.43 8.75
N ALA A 281 14.81 -15.58 9.42
CA ALA A 281 14.90 -15.70 10.88
C ALA A 281 16.25 -15.21 11.44
N GLY A 282 17.34 -15.35 10.67
CA GLY A 282 18.67 -14.88 11.03
C GLY A 282 18.90 -13.38 10.82
N LEU A 283 18.05 -12.71 10.04
CA LEU A 283 18.25 -11.31 9.64
C LEU A 283 17.53 -10.31 10.55
N TYR A 284 16.45 -10.75 11.20
CA TYR A 284 15.59 -9.88 12.00
C TYR A 284 15.29 -10.43 13.38
N THR A 285 15.11 -9.51 14.33
CA THR A 285 14.34 -9.72 15.55
C THR A 285 12.96 -9.10 15.35
N LEU A 286 11.92 -9.87 15.70
CA LEU A 286 10.54 -9.40 15.70
C LEU A 286 10.25 -8.70 17.03
N ASP A 287 10.21 -7.37 17.03
CA ASP A 287 10.08 -6.58 18.26
C ASP A 287 8.62 -6.47 18.69
N ARG A 288 7.71 -6.25 17.73
CA ARG A 288 6.28 -6.11 17.98
C ARG A 288 5.46 -6.46 16.76
N THR A 289 4.26 -7.00 16.98
CA THR A 289 3.25 -7.24 15.94
C THR A 289 1.86 -6.97 16.49
N GLU A 290 0.98 -6.39 15.69
CA GLU A 290 -0.41 -6.18 16.10
C GLU A 290 -1.34 -6.16 14.89
N SER A 291 -2.55 -6.69 15.09
CA SER A 291 -3.70 -6.39 14.25
C SER A 291 -4.56 -5.40 15.02
N TYR A 292 -4.90 -4.28 14.39
CA TYR A 292 -5.63 -3.21 15.04
C TYR A 292 -6.63 -2.59 14.07
N GLU A 293 -7.59 -1.86 14.63
CA GLU A 293 -8.56 -1.10 13.86
C GLU A 293 -8.53 0.35 14.31
N VAL A 294 -8.58 1.27 13.34
CA VAL A 294 -8.68 2.70 13.61
C VAL A 294 -10.02 3.25 13.10
N PRO A 295 -10.54 4.33 13.72
CA PRO A 295 -11.70 5.02 13.18
C PRO A 295 -11.44 5.54 11.76
N VAL A 296 -12.50 5.62 10.97
CA VAL A 296 -12.45 6.26 9.65
C VAL A 296 -13.10 7.63 9.75
N PRO A 297 -12.37 8.74 9.48
CA PRO A 297 -12.87 10.09 9.74
C PRO A 297 -14.24 10.38 9.13
N PHE A 298 -14.47 10.01 7.85
CA PHE A 298 -15.76 10.25 7.19
C PHE A 298 -16.88 9.32 7.68
N VAL A 299 -16.55 8.12 8.19
CA VAL A 299 -17.54 7.22 8.82
C VAL A 299 -17.96 7.78 10.17
N GLU A 300 -17.01 8.25 10.99
CA GLU A 300 -17.32 8.86 12.29
C GLU A 300 -18.12 10.15 12.14
N ALA A 301 -17.77 10.99 11.17
CA ALA A 301 -18.54 12.20 10.86
C ALA A 301 -19.99 11.85 10.48
N TYR A 302 -20.18 10.85 9.61
CA TYR A 302 -21.52 10.38 9.22
C TYR A 302 -22.33 9.82 10.40
N LYS A 303 -21.68 9.12 11.36
CA LYS A 303 -22.39 8.66 12.57
C LYS A 303 -22.98 9.81 13.37
N GLN A 304 -22.34 10.97 13.37
CA GLN A 304 -22.72 12.14 14.16
C GLN A 304 -23.79 12.98 13.46
N ASP A 305 -23.60 13.35 12.20
CA ASP A 305 -24.48 14.30 11.51
C ASP A 305 -25.45 13.67 10.50
N LYS A 306 -25.25 12.38 10.17
CA LYS A 306 -26.09 11.64 9.22
C LYS A 306 -26.14 12.25 7.82
N ASP A 307 -25.14 13.07 7.45
CA ASP A 307 -25.02 13.64 6.11
C ASP A 307 -24.59 12.55 5.10
N LEU A 308 -25.58 11.94 4.46
CA LEU A 308 -25.39 10.82 3.53
C LEU A 308 -24.70 11.24 2.23
N ASP A 309 -24.95 12.46 1.74
CA ASP A 309 -24.34 12.94 0.50
C ASP A 309 -22.83 13.16 0.68
N ARG A 310 -22.45 13.81 1.78
CA ARG A 310 -21.04 14.00 2.12
C ARG A 310 -20.35 12.68 2.44
N TYR A 311 -21.02 11.77 3.15
CA TYR A 311 -20.50 10.41 3.41
C TYR A 311 -20.18 9.68 2.12
N ALA A 312 -21.14 9.61 1.19
CA ALA A 312 -20.98 8.87 -0.05
C ALA A 312 -19.87 9.47 -0.93
N THR A 313 -19.81 10.80 -1.02
CA THR A 313 -18.75 11.53 -1.75
C THR A 313 -17.37 11.18 -1.19
N ASN A 314 -17.18 11.29 0.12
CA ASN A 314 -15.90 11.04 0.77
C ASN A 314 -15.49 9.57 0.67
N TYR A 315 -16.44 8.64 0.84
CA TYR A 315 -16.19 7.21 0.70
C TYR A 315 -15.70 6.89 -0.72
N VAL A 316 -16.43 7.35 -1.75
CA VAL A 316 -16.10 7.05 -3.14
C VAL A 316 -14.79 7.69 -3.55
N ASN A 317 -14.54 8.94 -3.15
CA ASN A 317 -13.27 9.60 -3.43
C ASN A 317 -12.08 8.89 -2.77
N PHE A 318 -12.26 8.40 -1.54
CA PHE A 318 -11.25 7.62 -0.84
C PHE A 318 -10.81 6.39 -1.64
N PHE A 319 -11.75 5.51 -2.06
CA PHE A 319 -11.32 4.31 -2.80
C PHE A 319 -10.99 4.57 -4.26
N ARG A 320 -11.59 5.59 -4.88
CA ARG A 320 -11.20 6.05 -6.21
C ARG A 320 -9.73 6.42 -6.27
N ALA A 321 -9.19 7.03 -5.21
CA ALA A 321 -7.81 7.50 -5.15
C ALA A 321 -6.76 6.41 -5.44
N PHE A 322 -7.05 5.16 -5.07
CA PHE A 322 -6.15 4.03 -5.31
C PHE A 322 -6.66 3.02 -6.34
N THR A 323 -7.94 3.03 -6.69
CA THR A 323 -8.50 2.06 -7.66
C THR A 323 -8.51 2.56 -9.11
N GLN A 324 -8.56 3.88 -9.33
CA GLN A 324 -8.87 4.42 -10.66
C GLN A 324 -7.79 4.18 -11.71
N ALA A 325 -6.51 4.16 -11.30
CA ALA A 325 -5.40 3.98 -12.23
C ALA A 325 -5.46 2.59 -12.88
N VAL A 326 -5.64 1.56 -12.06
CA VAL A 326 -5.78 0.16 -12.50
C VAL A 326 -7.05 -0.02 -13.32
N LEU A 327 -8.18 0.55 -12.88
CA LEU A 327 -9.43 0.46 -13.63
C LEU A 327 -9.32 1.12 -15.00
N ARG A 328 -8.76 2.33 -15.07
CA ARG A 328 -8.48 3.02 -16.33
C ARG A 328 -7.59 2.17 -17.23
N GLY A 329 -6.55 1.52 -16.71
CA GLY A 329 -5.68 0.63 -17.49
C GLY A 329 -6.42 -0.55 -18.12
N ASN A 330 -7.46 -1.05 -17.45
CA ASN A 330 -8.24 -2.20 -17.90
C ASN A 330 -9.43 -1.84 -18.84
N LEU A 331 -9.89 -0.59 -18.82
CA LEU A 331 -10.97 -0.13 -19.70
C LEU A 331 -10.49 0.02 -21.16
N PRO A 332 -11.35 -0.29 -22.16
CA PRO A 332 -11.05 -0.10 -23.58
C PRO A 332 -10.57 1.32 -23.88
N ASP A 333 -9.63 1.45 -24.80
CA ASP A 333 -9.09 2.75 -25.19
C ASP A 333 -10.00 3.44 -26.22
N THR A 334 -11.05 4.09 -25.70
CA THR A 334 -12.04 4.82 -26.50
C THR A 334 -12.05 6.30 -26.10
N PRO A 335 -12.53 7.20 -26.97
CA PRO A 335 -12.73 8.62 -26.60
C PRO A 335 -13.62 8.81 -25.37
N SER A 336 -14.52 7.85 -25.09
CA SER A 336 -15.42 7.88 -23.93
C SER A 336 -14.81 7.32 -22.64
N LYS A 337 -13.58 6.81 -22.65
CA LYS A 337 -12.94 6.12 -21.52
C LYS A 337 -12.94 6.93 -20.23
N ALA A 338 -12.58 8.22 -20.29
CA ALA A 338 -12.58 9.09 -19.13
C ALA A 338 -13.99 9.27 -18.53
N ASN A 339 -14.98 9.54 -19.39
CA ASN A 339 -16.36 9.66 -18.97
C ASN A 339 -16.90 8.33 -18.40
N LEU A 340 -16.59 7.19 -19.01
CA LEU A 340 -16.99 5.88 -18.52
C LEU A 340 -16.42 5.62 -17.11
N LEU A 341 -15.15 5.96 -16.87
CA LEU A 341 -14.54 5.86 -15.55
C LEU A 341 -15.31 6.71 -14.53
N ASP A 342 -15.63 7.96 -14.86
CA ASP A 342 -16.42 8.83 -13.99
C ASP A 342 -17.83 8.28 -13.72
N GLN A 343 -18.49 7.72 -14.73
CA GLN A 343 -19.82 7.11 -14.56
C GLN A 343 -19.77 5.91 -13.61
N ILE A 344 -18.74 5.06 -13.69
CA ILE A 344 -18.61 3.90 -12.78
C ILE A 344 -18.54 4.36 -11.32
N TYR A 345 -17.72 5.37 -11.01
CA TYR A 345 -17.65 5.91 -9.64
C TYR A 345 -18.94 6.64 -9.23
N LYS A 346 -19.63 7.31 -10.16
CA LYS A 346 -20.95 7.90 -9.89
C LYS A 346 -22.02 6.84 -9.59
N THR A 347 -21.97 5.70 -10.29
CA THR A 347 -22.82 4.55 -9.99
C THR A 347 -22.51 3.98 -8.61
N ALA A 348 -21.24 3.86 -8.24
CA ALA A 348 -20.84 3.48 -6.88
C ALA A 348 -21.42 4.43 -5.82
N GLU A 349 -21.35 5.75 -6.04
CA GLU A 349 -21.95 6.73 -5.12
C GLU A 349 -23.47 6.54 -4.98
N THR A 350 -24.16 6.28 -6.09
CA THR A 350 -25.61 6.04 -6.12
C THR A 350 -25.99 4.76 -5.37
N LEU A 351 -25.24 3.68 -5.58
CA LEU A 351 -25.45 2.41 -4.89
C LEU A 351 -25.24 2.56 -3.37
N LEU A 352 -24.17 3.25 -2.96
CA LEU A 352 -23.86 3.50 -1.56
C LEU A 352 -24.95 4.32 -0.86
N LYS A 353 -25.55 5.30 -1.54
CA LYS A 353 -26.67 6.09 -0.98
C LYS A 353 -27.96 5.27 -0.86
N THR A 354 -28.13 4.23 -1.68
CA THR A 354 -29.34 3.41 -1.69
C THR A 354 -29.36 2.43 -0.52
N THR A 355 -28.24 1.75 -0.26
CA THR A 355 -28.10 0.77 0.84
C THR A 355 -26.73 0.89 1.53
N PRO A 356 -26.47 1.97 2.30
CA PRO A 356 -25.15 2.20 2.91
C PRO A 356 -24.69 1.07 3.84
N GLU A 357 -25.64 0.37 4.47
CA GLU A 357 -25.39 -0.78 5.33
C GLU A 357 -24.76 -1.96 4.61
N ASP A 358 -24.98 -2.13 3.30
CA ASP A 358 -24.40 -3.20 2.49
C ASP A 358 -22.90 -3.02 2.28
N TYR A 359 -22.41 -1.78 2.39
CA TYR A 359 -21.04 -1.39 2.07
C TYR A 359 -20.28 -0.83 3.28
N SER A 360 -20.61 -1.32 4.48
CA SER A 360 -19.96 -0.89 5.72
C SER A 360 -18.43 -0.98 5.62
N PHE A 361 -17.74 0.12 5.89
CA PHE A 361 -16.28 0.19 5.84
C PHE A 361 -15.66 0.14 7.24
N ARG A 362 -14.66 -0.73 7.40
CA ARG A 362 -13.85 -0.91 8.62
C ARG A 362 -12.39 -0.72 8.24
N ASN A 363 -11.58 -0.16 9.14
CA ASN A 363 -10.20 0.21 8.79
C ASN A 363 -9.19 -0.58 9.63
N ILE A 364 -9.06 -1.84 9.25
CA ILE A 364 -8.19 -2.82 9.90
C ILE A 364 -6.80 -2.78 9.28
N SER A 365 -5.80 -2.82 10.13
CA SER A 365 -4.41 -2.87 9.75
C SER A 365 -3.70 -3.99 10.50
N VAL A 366 -2.66 -4.51 9.86
CA VAL A 366 -1.67 -5.37 10.48
C VAL A 366 -0.33 -4.67 10.39
N ALA A 367 0.44 -4.75 11.47
CA ALA A 367 1.75 -4.12 11.54
C ALA A 367 2.76 -5.00 12.25
N MET A 368 4.03 -4.82 11.88
CA MET A 368 5.17 -5.37 12.58
C MET A 368 6.33 -4.37 12.63
N LEU A 369 7.03 -4.38 13.76
CA LEU A 369 8.28 -3.67 13.98
C LEU A 369 9.41 -4.68 14.10
N LEU A 370 10.48 -4.46 13.33
CA LEU A 370 11.63 -5.33 13.24
C LEU A 370 12.91 -4.57 13.57
N THR A 371 13.86 -5.26 14.19
CA THR A 371 15.26 -4.82 14.30
C THR A 371 16.15 -5.72 13.46
N ARG A 372 17.00 -5.13 12.61
CA ARG A 372 18.01 -5.88 11.84
C ARG A 372 19.10 -6.36 12.81
N LYS A 373 19.38 -7.67 12.82
CA LYS A 373 20.39 -8.33 13.67
C LYS A 373 21.80 -7.98 13.25
#